data_AF-A0A9D1N078-F1
#
_entry.id   AF-A0A9D1N078-F1
#
_cell.length_a   1.000
_cell.length_b   1.000
_cell.length_c   1.000
_cell.angle_alpha   90.00
_cell.angle_beta   90.00
_cell.angle_gamma   90.00
#
_symmetry.space_group_name_H-M   'P 1'
#
loop_
_entity.id
_entity.type
_entity.pdbx_description
1 polymer ?
#
loop_
_entity_poly.entity_id
_entity_poly.type
_entity_poly.pdbx_seq_one_letter_code
_entity_poly.pdbx_strand_id
1 'polypeptide(L)'
;MLECEKLKFEKAELLKQRVKEMCALSFLHIGINTLNDNINIELNQKEATLEVLSTLKNELSNIFNCTYRILPTPILSGTYMDNPVRSPKVLYNFEKI
;
A
#
# COMPACT_ATOMS: atom_id res chain seq x y z
N MET A 1 19.81 5.79 9.47
CA MET A 1 18.73 6.07 8.50
C MET A 1 19.02 7.44 7.92
N LEU A 2 19.29 7.50 6.62
CA LEU A 2 19.63 8.74 5.91
C LEU A 2 18.41 9.68 5.90
N GLU A 3 18.59 11.00 5.86
CA GLU A 3 17.48 11.97 5.88
C GLU A 3 16.46 11.73 4.74
N CYS A 4 16.95 11.29 3.57
CA CYS A 4 16.09 10.91 2.45
C CYS A 4 15.20 9.70 2.74
N GLU A 5 15.66 8.74 3.55
CA GLU A 5 14.85 7.58 3.94
C GLU A 5 13.75 8.00 4.92
N LYS A 6 14.09 8.86 5.88
CA LYS A 6 13.12 9.39 6.85
C LYS A 6 11.96 10.12 6.16
N LEU A 7 12.26 10.96 5.17
CA LEU A 7 11.24 11.67 4.39
C LEU A 7 10.30 10.71 3.64
N LYS A 8 10.81 9.58 3.11
CA LYS A 8 9.97 8.58 2.43
C LYS A 8 8.98 7.92 3.39
N PHE A 9 9.40 7.60 4.60
CA PHE A 9 8.51 7.02 5.63
C PHE A 9 7.45 8.02 6.09
N GLU A 10 7.82 9.29 6.31
CA GLU A 10 6.85 10.35 6.66
C GLU A 10 5.78 10.53 5.56
N LYS A 11 6.20 10.52 4.30
CA LYS A 11 5.29 10.56 3.13
C LYS A 11 4.34 9.35 3.09
N ALA A 12 4.83 8.15 3.38
CA ALA A 12 3.99 6.95 3.41
C ALA A 12 2.98 6.93 4.56
N GLU A 13 3.35 7.43 5.74
CA GLU A 13 2.38 7.55 6.85
C GLU A 13 1.30 8.61 6.54
N LEU A 14 1.67 9.73 5.89
CA LEU A 14 0.69 10.72 5.43
C LEU A 14 -0.28 10.13 4.40
N LEU A 15 0.24 9.39 3.41
CA LEU A 15 -0.58 8.65 2.44
C LEU A 15 -1.53 7.68 3.14
N LYS A 16 -1.01 6.89 4.09
CA LYS A 16 -1.77 5.88 4.82
C LYS A 16 -2.96 6.51 5.54
N GLN A 17 -2.74 7.60 6.26
CA GLN A 17 -3.81 8.29 6.97
C GLN A 17 -4.86 8.81 5.98
N ARG A 18 -4.44 9.51 4.93
CA ARG A 18 -5.33 10.10 3.94
C ARG A 18 -6.21 9.05 3.23
N VAL A 19 -5.62 7.94 2.78
CA VAL A 19 -6.37 6.91 2.08
C VAL A 19 -7.28 6.13 3.02
N LYS A 20 -6.86 5.87 4.27
CA LYS A 20 -7.75 5.27 5.27
C LYS A 20 -8.99 6.11 5.51
N GLU A 21 -8.84 7.44 5.61
CA GLU A 21 -9.96 8.36 5.81
C GLU A 21 -10.86 8.43 4.56
N MET A 22 -10.27 8.63 3.37
CA MET A 22 -11.04 8.76 2.12
C MET A 22 -11.81 7.49 1.75
N CYS A 23 -11.22 6.32 1.96
CA CYS A 23 -11.79 5.03 1.58
C CYS A 23 -12.43 4.27 2.77
N ALA A 24 -12.53 4.91 3.94
CA ALA A 24 -13.06 4.31 5.17
C ALA A 24 -12.45 2.93 5.51
N LEU A 25 -11.15 2.76 5.28
CA LEU A 25 -10.47 1.47 5.44
C LEU A 25 -10.24 1.13 6.92
N SER A 26 -10.67 -0.05 7.34
CA SER A 26 -10.37 -0.55 8.68
C SER A 26 -8.89 -0.94 8.82
N PHE A 27 -8.24 -1.38 7.73
CA PHE A 27 -6.83 -1.75 7.70
C PHE A 27 -6.11 -1.26 6.42
N LEU A 28 -4.93 -0.66 6.60
CA LEU A 28 -4.01 -0.32 5.53
C LEU A 28 -2.59 -0.34 6.08
N HIS A 29 -1.70 -1.09 5.44
CA HIS A 29 -0.27 -1.05 5.71
C HIS A 29 0.49 -0.76 4.41
N ILE A 30 1.48 0.12 4.50
CA ILE A 30 2.32 0.55 3.37
C ILE A 30 3.77 0.27 3.75
N GLY A 31 4.39 -0.67 3.03
CA GLY A 31 5.81 -0.99 3.13
C GLY A 31 6.57 -0.43 1.93
N ILE A 32 7.63 0.33 2.16
CA ILE A 32 8.48 0.89 1.09
C ILE A 32 9.73 0.02 0.98
N ASN A 33 10.04 -0.45 -0.23
CA ASN A 33 11.33 -1.05 -0.53
C ASN A 33 12.36 0.04 -0.83
N THR A 34 13.33 0.22 0.08
CA THR A 34 14.34 1.28 -0.04
C THR A 34 15.34 1.07 -1.17
N LEU A 35 15.45 -0.14 -1.73
CA LEU A 35 16.40 -0.47 -2.80
C LEU A 35 15.91 -0.03 -4.19
N ASN A 36 14.61 -0.12 -4.44
CA ASN A 36 14.02 0.14 -5.77
C ASN A 36 12.79 1.07 -5.75
N ASP A 37 12.46 1.64 -4.59
CA ASP A 37 11.28 2.50 -4.38
C ASP A 37 9.93 1.85 -4.72
N ASN A 38 9.88 0.52 -4.85
CA ASN A 38 8.63 -0.21 -4.97
C ASN A 38 7.88 -0.17 -3.63
N ILE A 39 6.55 -0.20 -3.71
CA ILE A 39 5.70 -0.06 -2.55
C ILE A 39 4.78 -1.27 -2.45
N ASN A 40 4.80 -1.93 -1.30
CA ASN A 40 3.93 -3.04 -0.99
C ASN A 40 2.78 -2.51 -0.12
N ILE A 41 1.55 -2.75 -0.56
CA ILE A 41 0.35 -2.30 0.15
C ILE A 41 -0.46 -3.50 0.59
N GLU A 42 -0.70 -3.60 1.89
CA GLU A 42 -1.55 -4.63 2.46
C GLU A 42 -2.91 -4.05 2.87
N LEU A 43 -3.97 -4.72 2.43
CA LEU A 43 -5.38 -4.36 2.64
C LEU A 43 -6.16 -5.58 3.14
N ASN A 44 -7.31 -5.36 3.76
CA ASN A 44 -8.29 -6.46 3.85
C ASN A 44 -8.82 -6.78 2.46
N GLN A 45 -8.97 -8.07 2.13
CA GLN A 45 -9.44 -8.55 0.84
C GLN A 45 -10.80 -7.97 0.46
N LYS A 46 -11.70 -7.80 1.45
CA LYS A 46 -13.04 -7.22 1.25
C LYS A 46 -12.99 -5.72 0.88
N GLU A 47 -11.92 -5.02 1.26
CA GLU A 47 -11.73 -3.58 1.04
C GLU A 47 -10.86 -3.29 -0.19
N ALA A 48 -10.17 -4.31 -0.73
CA ALA A 48 -9.28 -4.19 -1.88
C ALA A 48 -10.02 -4.09 -3.22
N THR A 49 -10.91 -3.10 -3.35
CA THR A 49 -11.66 -2.83 -4.57
C THR A 49 -10.82 -2.08 -5.61
N LEU A 50 -11.24 -2.11 -6.87
CA LEU A 50 -10.57 -1.36 -7.95
C LEU A 50 -10.50 0.15 -7.66
N GLU A 51 -11.53 0.71 -7.02
CA GLU A 51 -11.58 2.12 -6.64
C GLU A 51 -10.52 2.47 -5.59
N VAL A 52 -10.38 1.63 -4.55
CA VAL A 52 -9.35 1.78 -3.52
C VAL A 52 -7.95 1.67 -4.14
N LEU A 53 -7.72 0.69 -5.01
CA LEU A 53 -6.45 0.51 -5.70
C LEU A 53 -6.11 1.68 -6.63
N SER A 54 -7.10 2.21 -7.35
CA SER A 54 -6.93 3.39 -8.20
C SER A 54 -6.61 4.64 -7.38
N THR A 55 -7.31 4.82 -6.25
CA THR A 55 -7.05 5.94 -5.32
C THR A 55 -5.64 5.86 -4.75
N LEU A 56 -5.23 4.67 -4.27
CA LEU A 56 -3.87 4.41 -3.80
C LEU A 56 -2.83 4.77 -4.85
N LYS A 57 -3.01 4.31 -6.09
CA LYS A 57 -2.09 4.61 -7.20
C LYS A 57 -1.94 6.11 -7.43
N ASN A 58 -3.05 6.84 -7.48
CA ASN A 58 -3.05 8.27 -7.75
C ASN A 58 -2.38 9.04 -6.60
N GLU A 59 -2.74 8.74 -5.36
CA GLU A 59 -2.16 9.40 -4.18
C GLU A 59 -0.69 9.07 -3.99
N LEU A 60 -0.29 7.82 -4.25
CA LEU A 60 1.12 7.43 -4.29
C LEU A 60 1.90 8.23 -5.33
N SER A 61 1.36 8.31 -6.54
CA SER A 61 2.03 9.00 -7.64
C SER A 61 2.19 10.49 -7.34
N ASN A 62 1.19 11.11 -6.72
CA ASN A 62 1.21 12.50 -6.29
C ASN A 62 2.23 12.76 -5.16
N ILE A 63 2.26 11.93 -4.12
CA ILE A 63 3.12 12.15 -2.94
C ILE A 63 4.60 11.89 -3.24
N PHE A 64 4.88 10.86 -4.04
CA PHE A 64 6.24 10.46 -4.40
C PHE A 64 6.73 11.11 -5.71
N ASN A 65 5.86 11.82 -6.42
CA ASN A 65 6.13 12.50 -7.69
C ASN A 65 6.74 11.55 -8.74
N CYS A 66 6.14 10.36 -8.87
CA CYS A 66 6.54 9.32 -9.82
C CYS A 66 5.32 8.52 -10.27
N THR A 67 5.47 7.64 -11.26
CA THR A 67 4.37 6.79 -11.72
C THR A 67 4.50 5.38 -11.14
N TYR A 68 3.39 4.84 -10.65
CA TYR A 68 3.34 3.45 -10.20
C TYR A 68 2.48 2.57 -11.10
N ARG A 69 2.95 1.35 -11.37
CA ARG A 69 2.16 0.24 -11.93
C ARG A 69 1.74 -0.71 -10.81
N ILE A 70 0.45 -1.03 -10.73
CA ILE A 70 -0.03 -2.08 -9.82
C ILE A 70 0.16 -3.43 -10.52
N LEU A 71 0.78 -4.39 -9.85
CA LEU A 71 0.76 -5.77 -10.33
C LEU A 71 -0.66 -6.34 -10.20
N PRO A 72 -1.20 -6.96 -11.26
CA PRO A 72 -2.63 -7.30 -11.34
C PRO A 72 -3.05 -8.42 -10.37
N THR A 73 -2.10 -9.23 -9.92
CA THR A 73 -2.39 -10.38 -9.05
C THR A 73 -2.06 -10.03 -7.60
N PRO A 74 -3.06 -9.91 -6.71
CA PRO A 74 -2.79 -9.78 -5.28
C PRO A 74 -2.12 -11.05 -4.76
N ILE A 75 -1.16 -10.87 -3.87
CA ILE A 75 -0.54 -11.96 -3.10
C ILE A 75 -1.37 -12.13 -1.83
N LEU A 76 -1.83 -13.35 -1.52
CA LEU A 76 -2.45 -13.61 -0.22
C LEU A 76 -1.41 -13.36 0.88
N SER A 77 -1.76 -12.52 1.86
CA SER A 77 -0.86 -12.23 2.97
C SER A 77 -0.59 -13.51 3.78
N GLY A 78 0.67 -13.75 4.15
CA GLY A 78 1.04 -14.90 5.00
C GLY A 78 0.27 -14.94 6.32
N THR A 79 -0.15 -13.77 6.84
CA THR A 79 -0.95 -13.68 8.07
C THR A 79 -2.34 -14.34 7.98
N TYR A 80 -2.88 -14.54 6.77
CA TYR A 80 -4.10 -15.31 6.55
C TYR A 80 -3.85 -16.82 6.65
N MET A 81 -2.70 -17.31 6.17
CA MET A 81 -2.34 -18.73 6.22
C MET A 81 -2.12 -19.22 7.65
N ASP A 82 -1.62 -18.33 8.52
CA ASP A 82 -1.32 -18.66 9.92
C ASP A 82 -2.55 -18.59 10.85
N ASN A 83 -3.62 -17.87 10.49
CA ASN A 83 -4.83 -17.77 11.32
C ASN A 83 -6.11 -17.42 10.51
N PRO A 84 -6.93 -18.41 10.13
CA PRO A 84 -8.10 -18.22 9.26
C PRO A 84 -9.26 -17.45 9.92
N VAL A 85 -9.19 -17.17 11.22
CA VAL A 85 -10.20 -16.38 11.95
C VAL A 85 -10.01 -14.87 11.69
N ARG A 86 -8.84 -14.44 11.23
CA ARG A 86 -8.58 -13.04 10.89
C ARG A 86 -9.14 -12.70 9.51
N SER A 87 -9.66 -11.47 9.35
CA SER A 87 -10.07 -10.94 8.05
C SER A 87 -8.97 -11.19 7.02
N PRO A 88 -9.29 -11.84 5.88
CA PRO A 88 -8.29 -12.17 4.88
C PRO A 88 -7.64 -10.89 4.37
N LYS A 89 -6.30 -10.89 4.32
CA LYS A 89 -5.50 -9.76 3.84
C LYS A 89 -4.84 -10.09 2.53
N VAL A 90 -4.71 -9.08 1.68
CA VAL A 90 -4.07 -9.17 0.37
C VAL A 90 -2.98 -8.11 0.25
N LEU A 91 -1.89 -8.48 -0.40
CA LEU A 91 -0.73 -7.65 -0.65
C LEU A 91 -0.68 -7.31 -2.15
N TYR A 92 -0.57 -6.02 -2.45
CA TYR A 92 -0.36 -5.50 -3.80
C TYR A 92 1.01 -4.85 -3.89
N ASN A 93 1.73 -5.15 -4.97
CA ASN A 93 3.00 -4.51 -5.28
C ASN A 93 2.78 -3.40 -6.29
N PHE A 94 3.23 -2.20 -5.93
CA PHE A 94 3.24 -1.00 -6.74
C PHE A 94 4.69 -0.78 -7.20
N GLU A 95 4.93 -1.07 -8.48
CA GLU A 95 6.24 -0.93 -9.10
C GLU A 95 6.41 0.48 -9.64
N LYS A 96 7.51 1.13 -9.28
CA LYS A 96 7.86 2.45 -9.82
C LYS A 96 8.31 2.29 -11.29
N ILE A 97 7.79 3.14 -12.18
CA ILE A 97 8.17 3.24 -13.60
C ILE A 97 9.12 4.41 -13.80
#